data_AF-A0A935VL43-F1
#
_entry.id   AF-A0A935VL43-F1
#
_cell.length_a   1.000
_cell.length_b   1.000
_cell.length_c   1.000
_cell.angle_alpha   90.00
_cell.angle_beta   90.00
_cell.angle_gamma   90.00
#
_symmetry.space_group_name_H-M   'P 1'
#
loop_
_entity.id
_entity.type
_entity.pdbx_description
1 polymer ?
#
loop_
_entity_poly.entity_id
_entity_poly.type
_entity_poly.pdbx_seq_one_letter_code
_entity_poly.pdbx_strand_id
1 'polypeptide(L)'
;MRYSYSIGPGIAFAKPYYYTTVTHDASTVNKFRRFNETTFTQDSVIGRASFSNGLGELAVYPFLAGKFNLSFEYAPYTNLVKAIETGVSINYFPIKLPTMARNPAEALIVTIHVGFVFGKRWY
;
A
#
# COMPACT_ATOMS: atom_id res chain seq x y z
N MET A 1 22.57 -0.96 -21.24
CA MET A 1 21.41 -0.29 -20.62
C MET A 1 20.15 -1.05 -21.00
N ARG A 2 19.33 -1.43 -20.02
CA ARG A 2 18.08 -2.17 -20.25
C ARG A 2 16.91 -1.32 -19.75
N TYR A 3 15.81 -1.32 -20.47
CA TYR A 3 14.56 -0.68 -20.05
C TYR A 3 13.44 -1.71 -20.09
N SER A 4 12.50 -1.61 -19.16
CA SER A 4 11.28 -2.40 -19.15
C SER A 4 10.10 -1.50 -18.83
N TYR A 5 8.99 -1.70 -19.53
CA TYR A 5 7.75 -1.01 -19.24
C TYR A 5 6.63 -2.05 -19.16
N SER A 6 5.64 -1.77 -18.32
CA SER A 6 4.42 -2.55 -18.25
C SER A 6 3.25 -1.63 -18.00
N ILE A 7 2.13 -1.93 -18.64
CA ILE A 7 0.87 -1.23 -18.44
C ILE A 7 -0.22 -2.29 -18.33
N GLY A 8 -1.11 -2.13 -17.36
CA GLY A 8 -2.18 -3.10 -17.18
C GLY A 8 -3.18 -2.70 -16.10
N PRO A 9 -4.39 -3.26 -16.15
CA PRO A 9 -5.35 -3.12 -15.08
C PRO A 9 -4.92 -3.92 -13.86
N GLY A 10 -5.42 -3.50 -12.70
CA GLY A 10 -5.23 -4.16 -11.42
C GLY A 10 -6.43 -3.96 -10.52
N ILE A 11 -6.46 -4.70 -9.42
CA ILE A 11 -7.50 -4.61 -8.40
C ILE A 11 -6.82 -4.44 -7.04
N ALA A 12 -7.26 -3.45 -6.28
CA ALA A 12 -6.85 -3.23 -4.91
C ALA A 12 -8.01 -3.57 -3.96
N PHE A 13 -7.69 -4.19 -2.83
CA PHE A 13 -8.63 -4.48 -1.76
C PHE A 13 -8.34 -3.55 -0.59
N ALA A 14 -9.27 -2.66 -0.27
CA ALA A 14 -9.17 -1.81 0.90
C ALA A 14 -9.93 -2.44 2.06
N LYS A 15 -9.22 -2.69 3.16
CA LYS A 15 -9.82 -3.19 4.40
C LYS A 15 -10.28 -2.01 5.28
N PRO A 16 -11.53 -1.99 5.73
CA PRO A 16 -11.97 -0.99 6.70
C PRO A 16 -11.25 -1.15 8.05
N TYR A 17 -10.90 -0.02 8.67
CA TYR A 17 -10.22 -0.01 9.96
C TYR A 17 -11.22 -0.21 11.10
N TYR A 18 -10.96 -1.21 11.95
CA TYR A 18 -11.75 -1.56 13.12
C TYR A 18 -10.95 -1.30 14.39
N TYR A 19 -11.59 -0.68 15.38
CA TYR A 19 -11.01 -0.41 16.70
C TYR A 19 -11.95 -0.91 17.79
N THR A 20 -11.39 -1.25 18.94
CA THR A 20 -12.17 -1.66 20.11
C THR A 20 -12.43 -0.46 21.00
N THR A 21 -13.69 -0.28 21.40
CA THR A 21 -14.09 0.74 22.37
C THR A 21 -14.60 0.08 23.64
N VAL A 22 -14.28 0.64 24.80
CA VAL A 22 -15.01 0.35 26.04
C VAL A 22 -15.98 1.48 26.34
N THR A 23 -17.21 1.08 26.58
CA THR A 23 -18.24 1.96 27.11
C THR A 23 -18.34 1.67 28.61
N HIS A 24 -18.14 2.69 29.44
CA HIS A 24 -18.30 2.59 30.90
C HIS A 24 -19.79 2.61 31.29
N ASP A 25 -20.55 1.59 30.90
CA ASP A 25 -21.94 1.44 31.34
C ASP A 25 -22.25 -0.04 31.61
N ALA A 26 -22.41 -0.36 32.90
CA ALA A 26 -22.87 -1.58 33.61
C ALA A 26 -22.53 -3.01 33.11
N SER A 27 -21.94 -3.19 31.93
CA SER A 27 -21.52 -4.47 31.39
C SER A 27 -20.37 -4.19 30.43
N THR A 28 -19.14 -4.49 30.86
CA THR A 28 -17.90 -4.31 30.10
C THR A 28 -17.91 -5.22 28.87
N VAL A 29 -18.62 -4.81 27.83
CA VAL A 29 -18.67 -5.51 26.55
C VAL A 29 -17.74 -4.79 25.59
N ASN A 30 -16.62 -5.43 25.25
CA ASN A 30 -15.75 -5.00 24.16
C ASN A 30 -16.56 -4.99 22.86
N LYS A 31 -16.95 -3.81 22.38
CA LYS A 31 -17.64 -3.66 21.10
C LYS A 31 -16.63 -3.30 20.02
N PHE A 32 -16.56 -4.12 18.98
CA PHE A 32 -15.81 -3.80 17.76
C PHE A 32 -16.63 -2.79 16.95
N ARG A 33 -16.06 -1.62 16.68
CA ARG A 33 -16.70 -0.57 15.87
C ARG A 33 -15.86 -0.29 14.62
N ARG A 34 -16.54 -0.09 13.49
CA ARG A 34 -15.94 0.46 12.27
C ARG A 34 -15.55 1.91 12.53
N PHE A 35 -14.37 2.32 12.06
CA PHE A 35 -13.93 3.70 12.14
C PHE A 35 -14.88 4.63 11.40
N ASN A 36 -15.39 5.62 12.13
CA ASN A 36 -16.17 6.73 11.59
C ASN A 36 -15.66 8.02 12.23
N GLU A 37 -15.21 8.96 11.40
CA GLU A 37 -14.59 10.22 11.82
C GLU A 37 -15.52 11.08 12.67
N THR A 38 -16.84 11.01 12.44
CA THR A 38 -17.82 11.82 13.16
C THR A 38 -18.13 11.31 14.58
N THR A 39 -17.81 10.05 14.87
CA THR A 39 -18.12 9.39 16.16
C THR A 39 -16.84 8.95 16.87
N PHE A 40 -15.67 9.31 16.33
CA PHE A 40 -14.39 8.93 16.90
C PHE A 40 -14.05 9.84 18.08
N THR A 41 -14.17 9.29 19.29
CA THR A 41 -13.67 9.90 20.52
C THR A 41 -12.44 9.14 21.00
N GLN A 42 -11.30 9.81 21.09
CA GLN A 42 -10.01 9.20 21.43
C GLN A 42 -9.98 8.60 22.84
N ASP A 43 -10.82 9.12 23.74
CA ASP A 43 -10.91 8.73 25.16
C ASP A 43 -11.39 7.28 25.36
N SER A 44 -12.22 6.75 24.45
CA SER A 44 -12.81 5.41 24.59
C SER A 44 -12.08 4.31 23.83
N VAL A 45 -10.92 4.59 23.21
CA VAL A 45 -10.18 3.64 22.36
C VAL A 45 -9.15 2.87 23.17
N ILE A 46 -9.33 1.54 23.30
CA ILE A 46 -8.39 0.68 24.05
C ILE A 46 -7.34 0.04 23.15
N GLY A 47 -7.65 -0.15 21.87
CA GLY A 47 -6.69 -0.77 20.97
C GLY A 47 -7.23 -1.15 19.60
N ARG A 48 -6.35 -1.80 18.84
CA ARG A 48 -6.61 -2.30 17.49
C ARG A 48 -7.44 -3.57 17.57
N ALA A 49 -8.46 -3.69 16.71
CA ALA A 49 -9.19 -4.95 16.58
C ALA A 49 -8.32 -6.03 15.91
N SER A 50 -8.66 -7.31 16.10
CA SER A 50 -7.99 -8.45 15.45
C SER A 50 -7.99 -8.32 13.92
N PHE A 51 -6.96 -8.87 13.27
CA PHE A 51 -6.81 -8.82 11.81
C PHE A 51 -7.95 -9.52 11.06
N SER A 52 -8.63 -10.49 11.68
CA SER A 52 -9.78 -11.17 11.08
C SER A 52 -11.04 -10.28 10.98
N ASN A 53 -11.16 -9.27 11.85
CA ASN A 53 -12.30 -8.37 11.85
C ASN A 53 -12.24 -7.41 10.65
N GLY A 54 -13.30 -7.35 9.86
CA GLY A 54 -13.40 -6.52 8.65
C GLY A 54 -12.96 -7.21 7.34
N LEU A 55 -12.61 -8.51 7.36
CA LEU A 55 -12.31 -9.29 6.14
C LEU A 55 -13.56 -9.53 5.27
N GLY A 56 -14.76 -9.53 5.85
CA GLY A 56 -16.02 -9.65 5.11
C GLY A 56 -16.50 -8.34 4.47
N GLU A 57 -15.87 -7.21 4.81
CA GLU A 57 -16.25 -5.87 4.34
C GLU A 57 -15.16 -5.23 3.47
N LEU A 58 -14.39 -6.06 2.77
CA LEU A 58 -13.37 -5.58 1.85
C LEU A 58 -14.03 -4.79 0.72
N ALA A 59 -13.56 -3.57 0.52
CA ALA A 59 -13.96 -2.75 -0.60
C ALA A 59 -13.00 -2.97 -1.77
N VAL A 60 -13.56 -3.19 -2.95
CA VAL A 60 -12.79 -3.47 -4.17
C VAL A 60 -12.60 -2.18 -4.95
N TYR A 61 -11.35 -1.87 -5.29
CA TYR A 61 -10.97 -0.69 -6.06
C TYR A 61 -10.19 -1.11 -7.31
N PRO A 62 -10.81 -1.11 -8.50
CA PRO A 62 -10.08 -1.31 -9.74
C PRO A 62 -9.14 -0.12 -9.99
N PHE A 63 -7.98 -0.38 -10.57
CA PHE A 63 -7.01 0.64 -10.94
C PHE A 63 -6.28 0.29 -12.23
N LEU A 64 -5.69 1.31 -12.86
CA LEU A 64 -4.78 1.16 -13.99
C LEU A 64 -3.36 1.42 -13.52
N ALA A 65 -2.46 0.49 -13.79
CA ALA A 65 -1.06 0.57 -13.42
C ALA A 65 -0.20 0.79 -14.65
N GLY A 66 0.73 1.74 -14.57
CA GLY A 66 1.86 1.88 -15.48
C GLY A 66 3.15 1.77 -14.69
N LYS A 67 4.11 0.97 -15.17
CA LYS A 67 5.45 0.87 -14.58
C LYS A 67 6.49 1.07 -15.66
N PHE A 68 7.54 1.78 -15.32
CA PHE A 68 8.69 2.02 -16.18
C PHE A 68 9.96 1.85 -15.34
N ASN A 69 10.83 0.95 -15.77
CA ASN A 69 12.09 0.65 -15.08
C ASN A 69 13.26 0.80 -16.06
N LEU A 70 14.37 1.30 -15.52
CA LEU A 70 15.65 1.47 -16.18
C LEU A 70 16.70 0.74 -15.35
N SER A 71 17.46 -0.14 -16.00
CA SER A 71 18.57 -0.87 -15.40
C SER A 71 19.86 -0.50 -16.12
N PHE A 72 20.77 0.12 -15.36
CA PHE A 72 22.09 0.55 -15.80
C PHE A 72 23.13 -0.41 -15.25
N GLU A 73 23.79 -1.15 -16.14
CA GLU A 73 24.89 -2.04 -15.78
C GLU A 73 26.23 -1.31 -15.98
N TYR A 74 27.06 -1.26 -14.94
CA TYR A 74 28.34 -0.53 -14.94
C TYR A 74 29.48 -1.48 -14.55
N ALA A 75 29.82 -2.43 -15.42
CA ALA A 75 31.06 -3.23 -15.37
C ALA A 75 31.23 -4.13 -16.63
N PRO A 76 31.81 -3.64 -17.73
CA PRO A 76 32.11 -4.49 -18.89
C PRO A 76 33.35 -5.41 -18.73
N TYR A 77 34.25 -5.10 -17.79
CA TYR A 77 35.60 -5.70 -17.73
C TYR A 77 35.88 -6.61 -16.53
N THR A 78 34.90 -6.87 -15.66
CA THR A 78 35.11 -7.69 -14.47
C THR A 78 33.88 -8.58 -14.23
N ASN A 79 34.09 -9.79 -13.71
CA ASN A 79 33.02 -10.78 -13.44
C ASN A 79 32.05 -10.36 -12.30
N LEU A 80 31.97 -9.07 -11.97
CA LEU A 80 31.07 -8.51 -10.97
C LEU A 80 29.90 -7.83 -11.68
N VAL A 81 28.70 -8.36 -11.46
CA VAL A 81 27.46 -7.74 -11.88
C VAL A 81 27.18 -6.59 -10.92
N LYS A 82 27.37 -5.37 -11.38
CA LYS A 82 26.96 -4.15 -10.68
C LYS A 82 25.93 -3.43 -11.54
N ALA A 83 24.70 -3.36 -11.07
CA ALA A 83 23.64 -2.64 -11.76
C ALA A 83 22.88 -1.71 -10.82
N ILE A 84 22.49 -0.55 -11.34
CA ILE A 84 21.58 0.39 -10.69
C ILE A 84 20.25 0.26 -11.42
N GLU A 85 19.22 -0.11 -10.67
CA GLU A 85 17.85 -0.19 -11.17
C GLU A 85 17.07 1.00 -10.62
N THR A 86 16.44 1.76 -11.50
CA THR A 86 15.59 2.88 -11.13
C THR A 86 14.26 2.71 -11.83
N GLY A 87 13.17 3.06 -11.18
CA GLY A 87 11.89 2.98 -11.84
C GLY A 87 10.83 3.81 -11.19
N VAL A 88 9.81 4.08 -11.98
CA VAL A 88 8.63 4.85 -11.60
C VAL A 88 7.41 4.01 -11.94
N SER A 89 6.46 3.97 -11.02
CA SER A 89 5.17 3.34 -11.21
C SER A 89 4.06 4.30 -10.84
N ILE A 90 3.04 4.36 -11.69
CA ILE A 90 1.87 5.22 -11.55
C ILE A 90 0.66 4.32 -11.49
N ASN A 91 -0.17 4.49 -10.47
CA ASN A 91 -1.43 3.79 -10.31
C ASN A 91 -2.57 4.80 -10.30
N TYR A 92 -3.49 4.68 -11.24
CA TYR A 92 -4.66 5.54 -11.37
C TYR A 92 -5.93 4.80 -10.96
N PHE A 93 -6.67 5.37 -10.01
CA PHE A 93 -7.89 4.84 -9.41
C PHE A 93 -9.08 5.67 -9.87
N PRO A 94 -9.96 5.15 -10.75
CA PRO A 94 -11.20 5.82 -11.14
C PRO A 94 -12.13 6.09 -9.95
N ILE A 95 -12.16 5.15 -9.00
CA ILE A 95 -12.83 5.29 -7.71
C ILE A 95 -11.77 5.76 -6.72
N LYS A 96 -11.90 6.99 -6.22
CA LYS A 96 -10.91 7.59 -5.32
C LYS A 96 -10.64 6.69 -4.12
N LEU A 97 -9.37 6.40 -3.85
CA LEU A 97 -8.96 5.50 -2.78
C LEU A 97 -8.75 6.33 -1.49
N PRO A 98 -9.55 6.12 -0.43
CA PRO A 98 -9.31 6.77 0.86
C PRO A 98 -8.15 6.06 1.58
N THR A 99 -6.95 6.61 1.48
CA THR A 99 -5.75 6.07 2.14
C THR A 99 -5.58 6.57 3.57
N MET A 100 -6.10 7.76 3.87
CA MET A 100 -6.07 8.38 5.19
C MET A 100 -7.43 8.97 5.52
N ALA A 101 -7.86 8.83 6.78
CA ALA A 101 -9.15 9.33 7.25
C ALA A 101 -9.32 10.84 6.95
N ARG A 102 -8.40 11.67 7.45
CA ARG A 102 -8.53 13.14 7.37
C ARG A 102 -8.00 13.75 6.06
N ASN A 103 -7.67 12.94 5.06
CA ASN A 103 -7.14 13.44 3.78
C ASN A 103 -8.18 13.21 2.68
N PRO A 104 -8.39 14.17 1.74
CA PRO A 104 -9.19 13.90 0.56
C PRO A 104 -8.69 12.65 -0.16
N ALA A 105 -9.63 11.80 -0.59
CA ALA A 105 -9.30 10.57 -1.28
C ALA A 105 -8.52 10.85 -2.58
N GLU A 106 -7.41 10.16 -2.75
CA GLU A 106 -6.50 10.36 -3.87
C GLU A 106 -6.84 9.40 -5.02
N ALA A 107 -6.74 9.90 -6.25
CA ALA A 107 -7.00 9.12 -7.46
C ALA A 107 -5.71 8.66 -8.14
N LEU A 108 -4.55 9.20 -7.77
CA LEU A 108 -3.29 8.93 -8.45
C LEU A 108 -2.18 8.72 -7.43
N ILE A 109 -1.54 7.55 -7.51
CA ILE A 109 -0.43 7.17 -6.63
C ILE A 109 0.80 7.00 -7.51
N VAL A 110 1.84 7.81 -7.25
CA VAL A 110 3.15 7.69 -7.88
C VAL A 110 4.11 7.05 -6.91
N THR A 111 4.85 6.05 -7.36
CA THR A 111 5.88 5.36 -6.59
C THR A 111 7.18 5.38 -7.37
N ILE A 112 8.24 5.86 -6.72
CA ILE A 112 9.59 5.89 -7.27
C ILE A 112 10.41 4.86 -6.49
N HIS A 113 11.19 4.05 -7.18
CA HIS A 113 12.10 3.10 -6.54
C HIS A 113 13.49 3.18 -7.14
N VAL A 114 14.47 2.92 -6.29
CA VAL A 114 15.89 2.82 -6.65
C VAL A 114 16.42 1.56 -5.97
N GLY A 115 17.01 0.67 -6.76
CA GLY A 115 17.60 -0.58 -6.33
C GLY A 115 19.07 -0.63 -6.74
N PHE A 116 19.90 -1.17 -5.86
CA PHE A 116 21.30 -1.46 -6.12
C PHE A 116 21.49 -2.96 -6.19
N VAL A 117 21.98 -3.46 -7.32
CA VAL A 117 22.22 -4.88 -7.57
C VAL A 117 23.71 -5.13 -7.54
N PHE A 118 24.13 -6.01 -6.63
CA PHE A 118 25.50 -6.48 -6.50
C PHE A 118 25.52 -8.00 -6.66
N GLY A 119 26.34 -8.53 -7.56
CA GLY A 119 26.50 -9.96 -7.78
C GLY A 119 27.84 -10.32 -8.39
N LYS A 120 28.22 -11.60 -8.31
CA LYS A 120 29.37 -12.17 -9.04
C LYS A 120 28.84 -13.17 -10.05
N ARG A 121 29.20 -13.03 -11.32
CA ARG A 121 28.88 -14.02 -12.35
C ARG A 121 29.86 -15.19 -12.20
N TRP A 122 29.37 -16.37 -11.86
CA TRP A 122 30.17 -17.60 -11.78
C TRP A 122 30.10 -18.34 -13.12
N TYR A 123 30.80 -17.80 -14.12
CA TYR A 123 31.40 -18.52 -15.25
C TYR A 123 32.29 -17.52 -15.99
#